data_AF-A0A0H5CCV3-F1
#
_entry.id   AF-A0A0H5CCV3-F1
#
_cell.length_a   1.000
_cell.length_b   1.000
_cell.length_c   1.000
_cell.angle_alpha   90.00
_cell.angle_beta   90.00
_cell.angle_gamma   90.00
#
_symmetry.space_group_name_H-M   'P 1'
#
loop_
_entity.id
_entity.type
_entity.pdbx_description
1 polymer ?
#
loop_
_entity_poly.entity_id
_entity_poly.type
_entity_poly.pdbx_seq_one_letter_code
_entity_poly.pdbx_strand_id
1 'polypeptide(L)'
;MTDAHVAALVQDLVAVKPTLAAEDIRPESSITEELGFDSLDLVELAHRIRDDYPDFDLRVWLAAAMSSEVDSVGSMAALLAASRKAEVAR
;
A
#
# COMPACT_ATOMS: atom_id res chain seq x y z
N MET A 1 -0.85 7.56 -14.11
CA MET A 1 0.35 6.99 -13.44
C MET A 1 0.02 6.37 -12.08
N THR A 2 -1.02 6.85 -11.39
CA THR A 2 -1.63 6.23 -10.19
C THR A 2 -2.13 4.81 -10.42
N ASP A 3 -2.71 4.53 -11.59
CA ASP A 3 -3.33 3.23 -11.92
C ASP A 3 -2.35 2.03 -11.81
N ALA A 4 -1.11 2.19 -12.26
CA ALA A 4 -0.08 1.15 -12.15
C ALA A 4 0.38 0.90 -10.70
N HIS A 5 0.43 1.96 -9.87
CA HIS A 5 0.78 1.84 -8.47
C HIS A 5 -0.35 1.21 -7.65
N VAL A 6 -1.61 1.51 -7.99
CA VAL A 6 -2.77 0.82 -7.42
C VAL A 6 -2.73 -0.66 -7.75
N ALA A 7 -2.53 -1.02 -9.03
CA ALA A 7 -2.47 -2.42 -9.43
C ALA A 7 -1.35 -3.20 -8.72
N ALA A 8 -0.15 -2.61 -8.60
CA ALA A 8 0.96 -3.21 -7.86
C ALA A 8 0.62 -3.37 -6.38
N LEU A 9 0.08 -2.32 -5.75
CA LEU A 9 -0.31 -2.36 -4.34
C LEU A 9 -1.39 -3.41 -4.08
N VAL A 10 -2.37 -3.57 -4.97
CA VAL A 10 -3.40 -4.62 -4.87
C VAL A 10 -2.76 -6.02 -4.83
N GLN A 11 -1.71 -6.27 -5.63
CA GLN A 11 -1.00 -7.55 -5.57
C GLN A 11 -0.31 -7.76 -4.23
N ASP A 12 0.30 -6.72 -3.66
CA ASP A 12 0.93 -6.81 -2.35
C ASP A 12 -0.09 -6.98 -1.21
N LEU A 13 -1.25 -6.31 -1.30
CA LEU A 13 -2.34 -6.48 -0.34
C LEU A 13 -2.85 -7.92 -0.36
N VAL A 14 -3.14 -8.49 -1.54
CA VAL A 14 -3.59 -9.89 -1.65
C VAL A 14 -2.52 -10.88 -1.22
N ALA A 15 -1.23 -10.56 -1.43
CA ALA A 15 -0.14 -11.41 -0.98
C ALA A 15 -0.03 -11.47 0.56
N VAL A 16 -0.27 -10.36 1.27
CA VAL A 16 -0.31 -10.31 2.74
C VAL A 16 -1.59 -10.93 3.28
N LYS A 17 -2.74 -10.66 2.64
CA LYS A 17 -4.06 -11.14 3.07
C LYS A 17 -4.76 -11.93 1.95
N PRO A 18 -4.40 -13.22 1.72
CA PRO A 18 -4.90 -14.02 0.59
C PRO A 18 -6.41 -14.30 0.61
N THR A 19 -7.10 -13.96 1.70
CA THR A 19 -8.55 -14.04 1.80
C THR A 19 -9.26 -12.92 1.03
N LEU A 20 -8.55 -11.87 0.61
CA LEU A 20 -9.07 -10.79 -0.22
C LEU A 20 -9.03 -11.19 -1.70
N ALA A 21 -10.09 -10.85 -2.44
CA ALA A 21 -10.11 -10.96 -3.89
C ALA A 21 -9.60 -9.65 -4.52
N ALA A 22 -8.65 -9.74 -5.46
CA ALA A 22 -8.02 -8.56 -6.07
C ALA A 22 -9.04 -7.67 -6.79
N GLU A 23 -10.05 -8.28 -7.41
CA GLU A 23 -11.13 -7.61 -8.13
C GLU A 23 -12.08 -6.79 -7.23
N ASP A 24 -12.11 -7.08 -5.93
CA ASP A 24 -12.96 -6.37 -4.96
C ASP A 24 -12.26 -5.16 -4.33
N ILE A 25 -10.94 -5.02 -4.51
CA ILE A 25 -10.15 -3.94 -3.94
C ILE A 25 -10.20 -2.71 -4.86
N ARG A 26 -10.66 -1.58 -4.32
CA ARG A 26 -10.79 -0.31 -5.06
C ARG A 26 -9.84 0.76 -4.52
N PRO A 27 -9.50 1.80 -5.31
CA PRO A 27 -8.67 2.91 -4.83
C PRO A 27 -9.24 3.60 -3.58
N GLU A 28 -10.56 3.64 -3.44
CA GLU A 28 -11.25 4.27 -2.32
C GLU A 28 -11.34 3.36 -1.09
N SER A 29 -11.03 2.06 -1.23
CA SER A 29 -11.16 1.10 -0.14
C SER A 29 -10.24 1.43 1.00
N SER A 30 -10.79 1.39 2.22
CA SER A 30 -10.01 1.61 3.43
C SER A 30 -9.13 0.41 3.74
N ILE A 31 -7.83 0.64 3.96
CA ILE A 31 -6.89 -0.44 4.21
C ILE A 31 -7.17 -1.06 5.60
N THR A 32 -7.44 -0.24 6.61
CA THR A 32 -7.63 -0.75 7.98
C THR A 32 -9.08 -1.11 8.30
N GLU A 33 -10.07 -0.30 7.88
CA GLU A 33 -11.48 -0.52 8.23
C GLU A 33 -12.18 -1.50 7.28
N GLU A 34 -12.01 -1.34 5.96
CA GLU A 34 -12.71 -2.17 4.97
C GLU A 34 -11.95 -3.46 4.65
N LEU A 35 -10.64 -3.36 4.36
CA LEU A 35 -9.81 -4.52 4.00
C LEU A 35 -9.30 -5.29 5.24
N GLY A 36 -9.43 -4.69 6.43
CA GLY A 36 -9.12 -5.35 7.70
C GLY A 36 -7.64 -5.66 7.90
N PHE A 37 -6.75 -4.78 7.45
CA PHE A 37 -5.32 -4.88 7.75
C PHE A 37 -5.06 -4.41 9.19
N ASP A 38 -4.57 -5.33 10.01
CA ASP A 38 -4.10 -5.00 11.35
C ASP A 38 -2.64 -4.53 11.37
N SER A 39 -2.09 -4.30 12.56
CA SER A 39 -0.71 -3.81 12.70
C SER A 39 0.35 -4.79 12.19
N LEU A 40 0.11 -6.09 12.25
CA LEU A 40 1.03 -7.10 11.72
C LEU A 40 0.96 -7.14 10.20
N ASP A 41 -0.27 -7.14 9.65
CA ASP A 41 -0.50 -7.09 8.20
C ASP A 41 0.19 -5.85 7.58
N LEU A 42 0.06 -4.68 8.23
CA LEU A 42 0.68 -3.44 7.74
C LEU A 42 2.21 -3.47 7.78
N VAL A 43 2.81 -4.12 8.78
CA VAL A 43 4.26 -4.29 8.86
C VAL A 43 4.76 -5.22 7.75
N GLU A 44 4.04 -6.32 7.49
CA GLU A 44 4.36 -7.23 6.40
C GLU A 44 4.23 -6.56 5.03
N LEU A 45 3.12 -5.85 4.80
CA LEU A 45 2.89 -5.05 3.60
C LEU A 45 4.04 -4.07 3.37
N ALA A 46 4.46 -3.36 4.42
CA ALA A 46 5.56 -2.43 4.32
C ALA A 46 6.91 -3.08 4.01
N HIS A 47 7.15 -4.32 4.43
CA HIS A 47 8.35 -5.06 4.04
C HIS A 47 8.32 -5.38 2.54
N ARG A 48 7.20 -5.88 2.03
CA ARG A 48 7.04 -6.20 0.60
C ARG A 48 7.20 -4.97 -0.28
N ILE A 49 6.54 -3.87 0.09
CA ILE A 49 6.65 -2.60 -0.63
C ILE A 49 8.10 -2.12 -0.68
N ARG A 50 8.87 -2.29 0.40
CA ARG A 50 10.26 -1.84 0.48
C ARG A 50 11.23 -2.59 -0.44
N ASP A 51 10.86 -3.78 -0.90
CA ASP A 51 11.65 -4.51 -1.92
C ASP A 51 11.73 -3.72 -3.23
N ASP A 52 10.62 -3.07 -3.62
CA ASP A 52 10.50 -2.26 -4.83
C ASP A 52 10.67 -0.76 -4.57
N TYR A 53 10.38 -0.28 -3.36
CA TYR A 53 10.40 1.13 -2.96
C TYR A 53 11.21 1.30 -1.66
N PRO A 54 12.56 1.35 -1.74
CA PRO A 54 13.42 1.37 -0.55
C PRO A 54 13.18 2.58 0.36
N ASP A 55 12.72 3.69 -0.22
CA ASP A 55 12.43 4.95 0.47
C ASP A 55 11.02 4.98 1.09
N PHE A 56 10.24 3.90 0.99
CA PHE A 56 8.91 3.83 1.60
C PHE A 56 9.00 3.76 3.13
N ASP A 57 8.35 4.72 3.79
CA ASP A 57 8.22 4.74 5.25
C ASP A 57 6.75 4.59 5.67
N LEU A 58 6.42 3.42 6.21
CA LEU A 58 5.09 3.13 6.76
C LEU A 58 4.67 4.14 7.83
N ARG A 59 5.60 4.69 8.61
CA ARG A 59 5.29 5.66 9.67
C ARG A 59 4.78 6.98 9.10
N VAL A 60 5.34 7.41 7.96
CA VAL A 60 4.88 8.60 7.25
C VAL A 60 3.45 8.39 6.77
N TRP A 61 3.15 7.22 6.19
CA TRP A 61 1.79 6.90 5.76
C TRP A 61 0.82 6.81 6.94
N LEU A 62 1.18 6.09 8.01
CA LEU A 62 0.35 5.96 9.21
C LEU A 62 0.07 7.30 9.89
N ALA A 63 1.05 8.20 9.96
CA ALA A 63 0.85 9.53 10.50
C ALA A 63 -0.17 10.33 9.66
N ALA A 64 -0.15 10.17 8.34
CA ALA A 64 -1.14 10.75 7.46
C ALA A 64 -2.52 10.10 7.64
N ALA A 65 -2.60 8.76 7.62
CA ALA A 65 -3.85 7.99 7.78
C ALA A 65 -4.55 8.25 9.12
N MET A 66 -3.79 8.50 10.19
CA MET A 66 -4.35 8.84 11.51
C MET A 66 -4.78 10.30 11.66
N SER A 67 -4.31 11.21 10.79
CA SER A 67 -4.56 12.65 10.89
C SER A 67 -5.48 13.20 9.79
N SER A 68 -5.71 12.42 8.74
CA SER A 68 -6.47 12.76 7.55
C SER A 68 -7.11 11.46 7.04
N GLU A 69 -8.27 11.54 6.39
CA GLU A 69 -9.05 10.41 5.82
C GLU A 69 -8.33 9.67 4.67
N VAL A 70 -7.01 9.56 4.74
CA VAL A 70 -6.11 8.93 3.75
C VAL A 70 -5.75 7.51 4.16
N ASP A 71 -6.62 6.82 4.90
CA ASP A 71 -6.55 5.36 5.03
C ASP A 71 -7.19 4.72 3.80
N SER A 72 -6.55 4.78 2.64
CA SER A 72 -7.06 4.15 1.43
C SER A 72 -5.99 3.62 0.51
N VAL A 73 -6.33 2.61 -0.30
CA VAL A 73 -5.43 2.05 -1.32
C VAL A 73 -4.87 3.13 -2.24
N GLY A 74 -5.72 4.06 -2.69
CA GLY A 74 -5.35 5.15 -3.57
C GLY A 74 -4.37 6.13 -2.93
N SER A 75 -4.53 6.43 -1.63
CA SER A 75 -3.61 7.31 -0.92
C SER A 75 -2.22 6.70 -0.75
N MET A 76 -2.14 5.40 -0.44
CA MET A 76 -0.86 4.69 -0.33
C MET A 76 -0.21 4.58 -1.70
N ALA A 77 -0.98 4.26 -2.75
CA ALA A 77 -0.49 4.26 -4.13
C ALA A 77 0.04 5.63 -4.57
N ALA A 78 -0.58 6.73 -4.12
CA ALA A 78 -0.08 8.08 -4.38
C ALA A 78 1.25 8.36 -3.65
N LEU A 79 1.40 7.87 -2.42
CA LEU A 79 2.68 7.93 -1.70
C LEU A 79 3.77 7.14 -2.45
N LEU A 80 3.46 5.93 -2.92
CA LEU A 80 4.38 5.11 -3.72
C LEU A 80 4.77 5.79 -5.03
N ALA A 81 3.84 6.48 -5.69
CA ALA A 81 4.12 7.23 -6.90
C ALA A 81 5.04 8.45 -6.65
N ALA A 82 5.06 8.98 -5.43
CA ALA A 82 5.99 10.04 -5.01
C ALA A 82 7.34 9.47 -4.53
N SER A 83 7.37 8.21 -4.08
CA SER A 83 8.58 7.49 -3.69
C SER A 83 9.38 7.04 -4.92
N ARG A 84 10.70 6.93 -4.76
CA ARG A 84 11.58 6.41 -5.80
C ARG A 84 11.50 4.88 -5.82
N LYS A 85 11.09 4.31 -6.96
CA LYS A 85 11.25 2.87 -7.19
C LYS A 85 12.74 2.54 -7.24
N ALA A 86 13.15 1.40 -6.67
CA ALA A 86 14.50 0.87 -6.84
C ALA A 86 14.82 0.83 -8.34
N GLU A 87 15.82 1.59 -8.78
CA GLU A 87 16.40 1.39 -10.11
C GLU A 87 16.98 -0.01 -10.10
N VAL A 88 16.32 -0.94 -10.79
CA VAL A 88 16.83 -2.30 -11.00
C VAL A 88 18.15 -2.16 -11.75
N ALA A 89 19.25 -2.19 -11.01
CA ALA A 89 20.58 -2.35 -11.56
C ALA A 89 20.58 -3.68 -12.34
N ARG A 90 20.45 -3.58 -13.66
CA ARG A 90 20.69 -4.68 -14.60
C ARG A 90 22.18 -4.81 -14.85
#